data_AF-A0AB39L507-F1
#
_entry.id   AF-A0AB39L507-F1
#
_cell.length_a   1.000
_cell.length_b   1.000
_cell.length_c   1.000
_cell.angle_alpha   90.00
_cell.angle_beta   90.00
_cell.angle_gamma   90.00
#
_symmetry.space_group_name_H-M   'P 1'
#
loop_
_entity.id
_entity.type
_entity.pdbx_description
1 polymer ?
#
loop_
_entity_poly.entity_id
_entity_poly.type
_entity_poly.pdbx_seq_one_letter_code
_entity_poly.pdbx_strand_id
1 'polypeptide(L)'
;MTDHRTLASHEASATTGAEPPPSPADDQAAADQTAADETTIDQARADAFAAEYPLRPIPAAGPVDTRSICETPSAAEFLDPLWKAVVAETRTRGNDIHLPISVAYAERLCAAYPGADRELVLVATLLHDTGWAHVDESRILSEGFTGDWRKAAIRYEHEHQGCLVARRVLPGLGYSEEFIGRVTEIIDGHDTRHVAYSLEDALMRDADRSWRFDRAGIALASSWFTMDPATYADRLATEIVPELITDAAVQMATADLARSNALLKTGVLR
;
A
#
# COMPACT_ATOMS: atom_id res chain seq x y z
N MET A 1 -44.20 41.65 28.88
CA MET A 1 -43.29 42.11 29.95
C MET A 1 -42.09 41.18 29.94
N THR A 2 -41.03 41.67 29.32
CA THR A 2 -39.69 41.11 29.23
C THR A 2 -39.04 41.11 30.61
N ASP A 3 -38.33 40.04 30.96
CA ASP A 3 -37.33 40.13 32.02
C ASP A 3 -36.02 39.51 31.56
N HIS A 4 -35.01 40.37 31.51
CA HIS A 4 -33.66 40.13 31.04
C HIS A 4 -32.83 39.48 32.15
N ARG A 5 -32.18 38.36 31.86
CA ARG A 5 -31.11 37.82 32.71
C ARG A 5 -29.76 38.32 32.21
N THR A 6 -29.13 39.12 33.07
CA THR A 6 -27.78 39.71 32.94
C THR A 6 -26.70 38.64 32.88
N LEU A 7 -25.83 38.70 31.87
CA LEU A 7 -24.56 37.97 31.80
C LEU A 7 -23.46 38.86 32.38
N ALA A 8 -22.80 38.41 33.44
CA ALA A 8 -21.58 39.00 33.96
C ALA A 8 -20.38 38.25 33.37
N SER A 9 -19.50 39.02 32.72
CA SER A 9 -18.21 38.63 32.18
C SER A 9 -17.19 38.35 33.30
N HIS A 10 -16.49 37.22 33.20
CA HIS A 10 -15.22 36.99 33.89
C HIS A 10 -14.15 36.78 32.81
N GLU A 11 -13.24 37.74 32.68
CA GLU A 11 -12.02 37.61 31.91
C GLU A 11 -11.00 36.80 32.73
N ALA A 12 -10.62 35.62 32.24
CA ALA A 12 -9.47 34.87 32.71
C ALA A 12 -8.33 35.09 31.70
N SER A 13 -7.28 35.77 32.15
CA SER A 13 -6.04 35.98 31.40
C SER A 13 -5.25 34.66 31.38
N ALA A 14 -5.15 34.04 30.20
CA ALA A 14 -4.28 32.89 29.95
C ALA A 14 -3.06 33.37 29.16
N THR A 15 -1.92 33.47 29.82
CA THR A 15 -0.62 33.67 29.17
C THR A 15 -0.22 32.40 28.44
N THR A 16 -0.36 32.37 27.12
CA THR A 16 0.19 31.33 26.25
C THR A 16 1.70 31.59 26.08
N GLY A 17 2.52 30.82 26.79
CA GLY A 17 3.94 30.70 26.45
C GLY A 17 4.05 29.85 25.19
N ALA A 18 4.26 30.49 24.04
CA ALA A 18 4.63 29.78 22.82
C ALA A 18 6.05 29.22 23.00
N GLU A 19 6.23 27.91 22.76
CA GLU A 19 7.56 27.35 22.56
C GLU A 19 8.23 28.06 21.38
N PRO A 20 9.53 28.38 21.49
CA PRO A 20 10.26 28.96 20.37
C PRO A 20 10.29 27.97 19.20
N PRO A 21 10.22 28.46 17.96
CA PRO A 21 10.37 27.59 16.79
C PRO A 21 11.73 26.87 16.86
N PRO A 22 11.80 25.62 16.35
CA PRO A 22 13.06 24.88 16.30
C PRO A 22 14.15 25.70 15.61
N SER A 23 15.38 25.53 16.08
CA SER A 23 16.52 26.23 15.53
C SER A 23 16.76 25.78 14.09
N PRO A 24 17.27 26.63 13.19
CA PRO A 24 17.74 26.18 11.88
C PRO A 24 18.79 25.05 11.95
N ALA A 25 19.43 24.84 13.11
CA ALA A 25 20.30 23.68 13.34
C ALA A 25 19.53 22.37 13.59
N ASP A 26 18.31 22.43 14.15
CA ASP A 26 17.42 21.27 14.35
C ASP A 26 16.77 20.87 13.03
N ASP A 27 16.41 21.85 12.18
CA ASP A 27 15.97 21.62 10.80
C ASP A 27 17.09 21.00 9.95
N GLN A 28 18.34 21.40 10.17
CA GLN A 28 19.49 20.85 9.45
C GLN A 28 19.86 19.45 9.94
N ALA A 29 19.68 19.14 11.22
CA ALA A 29 19.87 17.80 11.77
C ALA A 29 18.74 16.83 11.32
N ALA A 30 17.51 17.32 11.19
CA ALA A 30 16.39 16.58 10.61
C ALA A 30 16.53 16.41 9.08
N ALA A 31 17.06 17.43 8.38
CA ALA A 31 17.41 17.36 6.96
C ALA A 31 18.58 16.39 6.69
N ASP A 32 19.61 16.37 7.54
CA ASP A 32 20.74 15.44 7.44
C ASP A 32 20.34 14.01 7.85
N GLN A 33 19.37 13.84 8.75
CA GLN A 33 18.78 12.53 9.05
C GLN A 33 17.83 12.04 7.95
N THR A 34 17.12 12.93 7.26
CA THR A 34 16.27 12.56 6.11
C THR A 34 17.06 12.31 4.82
N ALA A 35 18.29 12.86 4.70
CA ALA A 35 19.22 12.51 3.63
C ALA A 35 19.97 11.18 3.88
N ALA A 36 20.00 10.69 5.12
CA ALA A 36 20.74 9.50 5.53
C ALA A 36 19.94 8.19 5.44
N ASP A 37 18.63 8.25 5.14
CA ASP A 37 17.76 7.08 4.97
C ASP A 37 17.18 6.98 3.55
N GLU A 38 17.98 7.39 2.56
CA GLU A 38 17.84 6.80 1.24
C GLU A 38 18.09 5.30 1.41
N THR A 39 17.02 4.48 1.41
CA THR A 39 17.13 3.03 1.38
C THR A 39 17.97 2.70 0.15
N THR A 40 19.27 2.55 0.36
CA THR A 40 20.22 2.34 -0.72
C THR A 40 19.84 1.00 -1.30
N ILE A 41 19.35 1.01 -2.54
CA ILE A 41 18.94 -0.21 -3.22
C ILE A 41 20.11 -1.18 -3.15
N ASP A 42 19.84 -2.37 -2.61
CA ASP A 42 20.77 -3.49 -2.63
C ASP A 42 20.87 -3.98 -4.07
N GLN A 43 21.78 -3.35 -4.81
CA GLN A 43 21.98 -3.62 -6.23
C GLN A 43 22.34 -5.08 -6.48
N ALA A 44 23.07 -5.72 -5.56
CA ALA A 44 23.46 -7.11 -5.69
C ALA A 44 22.23 -8.04 -5.65
N ARG A 45 21.29 -7.80 -4.72
CA ARG A 45 20.02 -8.54 -4.66
C ARG A 45 19.14 -8.28 -5.86
N ALA A 46 19.01 -7.01 -6.27
CA ALA A 46 18.22 -6.63 -7.44
C ALA A 46 18.76 -7.30 -8.72
N ASP A 47 20.09 -7.28 -8.92
CA ASP A 47 20.75 -7.91 -10.06
C ASP A 47 20.60 -9.44 -10.03
N ALA A 48 20.70 -10.06 -8.85
CA ALA A 48 20.49 -11.49 -8.69
C ALA A 48 19.05 -11.89 -9.08
N PHE A 49 18.05 -11.16 -8.60
CA PHE A 49 16.65 -11.41 -8.97
C PHE A 49 16.40 -11.16 -10.47
N ALA A 50 16.99 -10.12 -11.05
CA ALA A 50 16.88 -9.84 -12.48
C ALA A 50 17.55 -10.93 -13.34
N ALA A 51 18.67 -11.49 -12.89
CA ALA A 51 19.35 -12.59 -13.55
C ALA A 51 18.58 -13.91 -13.46
N GLU A 52 17.90 -14.17 -12.34
CA GLU A 52 17.04 -15.34 -12.16
C GLU A 52 15.79 -15.26 -13.05
N TYR A 53 15.20 -14.06 -13.22
CA TYR A 53 14.02 -13.82 -14.05
C TYR A 53 14.31 -12.82 -15.19
N PRO A 54 15.01 -13.25 -16.26
CA PRO A 54 15.46 -12.35 -17.34
C PRO A 54 14.36 -11.92 -18.32
N LEU A 55 13.23 -12.64 -18.35
CA LEU A 55 12.07 -12.29 -19.17
C LEU A 55 11.09 -11.43 -18.38
N ARG A 56 10.67 -10.31 -18.97
CA ARG A 56 9.71 -9.36 -18.36
C ARG A 56 8.51 -9.13 -19.30
N PRO A 57 7.27 -9.14 -18.79
CA PRO A 57 6.90 -9.51 -17.41
C PRO A 57 7.20 -11.00 -17.13
N ILE A 58 7.38 -11.39 -15.86
CA ILE A 58 7.81 -12.76 -15.50
C ILE A 58 6.75 -13.76 -16.00
N PRO A 59 7.08 -14.73 -16.89
CA PRO A 59 6.10 -15.67 -17.39
C PRO A 59 5.49 -16.54 -16.29
N ALA A 60 4.16 -16.68 -16.28
CA ALA A 60 3.47 -17.56 -15.35
C ALA A 60 3.79 -19.04 -15.64
N ALA A 61 4.06 -19.81 -14.60
CA ALA A 61 4.29 -21.26 -14.71
C ALA A 61 3.01 -22.08 -14.41
N GLY A 62 2.08 -21.49 -13.68
CA GLY A 62 0.79 -22.05 -13.31
C GLY A 62 -0.39 -21.39 -14.04
N PRO A 63 -1.64 -21.76 -13.68
CA PRO A 63 -2.84 -21.18 -14.26
C PRO A 63 -3.01 -19.70 -13.88
N VAL A 64 -3.47 -18.89 -14.84
CA VAL A 64 -3.81 -17.47 -14.63
C VAL A 64 -5.33 -17.31 -14.60
N ASP A 65 -5.88 -16.92 -13.44
CA ASP A 65 -7.32 -16.67 -13.28
C ASP A 65 -7.66 -15.20 -13.55
N THR A 66 -8.31 -14.93 -14.68
CA THR A 66 -8.72 -13.59 -15.10
C THR A 66 -10.20 -13.28 -14.84
N ARG A 67 -10.93 -14.13 -14.09
CA ARG A 67 -12.32 -13.85 -13.68
C ARG A 67 -12.38 -12.60 -12.80
N SER A 68 -13.56 -12.02 -12.62
CA SER A 68 -13.70 -10.88 -11.69
C SER A 68 -13.24 -11.27 -10.28
N ILE A 69 -12.48 -10.40 -9.60
CA ILE A 69 -11.99 -10.70 -8.23
C ILE A 69 -13.14 -10.94 -7.25
N CYS A 70 -14.31 -10.34 -7.50
CA CYS A 70 -15.52 -10.56 -6.70
C CYS A 70 -16.04 -12.01 -6.73
N GLU A 71 -15.67 -12.79 -7.74
CA GLU A 71 -16.06 -14.21 -7.86
C GLU A 71 -15.09 -15.15 -7.13
N THR A 72 -13.94 -14.64 -6.68
CA THR A 72 -12.91 -15.41 -5.98
C THR A 72 -12.33 -14.61 -4.81
N PRO A 73 -13.10 -14.36 -3.74
CA PRO A 73 -12.50 -13.84 -2.51
C PRO A 73 -11.42 -14.80 -2.01
N SER A 74 -10.47 -14.30 -1.21
CA SER A 74 -9.43 -15.15 -0.66
C SER A 74 -10.02 -16.27 0.21
N ALA A 75 -9.52 -17.49 0.02
CA ALA A 75 -9.88 -18.67 0.81
C ALA A 75 -8.87 -18.95 1.94
N ALA A 76 -7.91 -18.04 2.17
CA ALA A 76 -6.83 -18.18 3.14
C ALA A 76 -7.29 -17.95 4.60
N GLU A 77 -8.16 -18.82 5.12
CA GLU A 77 -8.71 -18.73 6.49
C GLU A 77 -7.63 -18.70 7.59
N PHE A 78 -6.42 -19.22 7.31
CA PHE A 78 -5.30 -19.15 8.23
C PHE A 78 -4.85 -17.71 8.57
N LEU A 79 -5.25 -16.72 7.75
CA LEU A 79 -4.98 -15.30 7.99
C LEU A 79 -5.97 -14.66 8.98
N ASP A 80 -7.08 -15.30 9.33
CA ASP A 80 -8.11 -14.72 10.22
C ASP A 80 -7.56 -14.22 11.58
N PRO A 81 -6.65 -14.95 12.27
CA PRO A 81 -6.02 -14.44 13.48
C PRO A 81 -5.20 -13.16 13.23
N LEU A 82 -4.54 -13.07 12.08
CA LEU A 82 -3.76 -11.90 11.69
C LEU A 82 -4.67 -10.71 11.37
N TRP A 83 -5.74 -10.91 10.60
CA TRP A 83 -6.77 -9.89 10.38
C TRP A 83 -7.32 -9.31 11.68
N LYS A 84 -7.61 -10.19 12.66
CA LYS A 84 -8.09 -9.78 13.99
C LYS A 84 -7.05 -8.98 14.76
N ALA A 85 -5.76 -9.26 14.57
CA ALA A 85 -4.67 -8.57 15.25
C ALA A 85 -4.41 -7.15 14.73
N VAL A 86 -4.87 -6.82 13.51
CA VAL A 86 -4.62 -5.52 12.85
C VAL A 86 -5.89 -4.74 12.49
N VAL A 87 -7.02 -5.03 13.15
CA VAL A 87 -8.32 -4.39 12.84
C VAL A 87 -8.25 -2.87 12.93
N ALA A 88 -7.49 -2.33 13.89
CA ALA A 88 -7.34 -0.89 14.03
C ALA A 88 -6.63 -0.28 12.82
N GLU A 89 -5.54 -0.92 12.37
CA GLU A 89 -4.72 -0.50 11.24
C GLU A 89 -5.47 -0.59 9.91
N THR A 90 -6.43 -1.53 9.80
CA THR A 90 -7.27 -1.63 8.59
C THR A 90 -8.26 -0.47 8.42
N ARG A 91 -8.50 0.38 9.43
CA ARG A 91 -9.48 1.47 9.32
C ARG A 91 -8.94 2.71 8.63
N THR A 92 -7.63 2.82 8.46
CA THR A 92 -7.03 3.97 7.81
C THR A 92 -7.24 3.89 6.31
N ARG A 93 -7.66 5.02 5.70
CA ARG A 93 -7.73 5.25 4.26
C ARG A 93 -8.42 4.15 3.42
N GLY A 94 -9.37 3.41 4.00
CA GLY A 94 -10.07 2.32 3.30
C GLY A 94 -9.25 1.04 3.15
N ASN A 95 -8.27 0.80 4.04
CA ASN A 95 -7.50 -0.44 4.10
C ASN A 95 -8.38 -1.69 4.30
N ASP A 96 -9.56 -1.55 4.91
CA ASP A 96 -10.56 -2.60 5.05
C ASP A 96 -11.29 -2.96 3.74
N ILE A 97 -11.07 -2.19 2.67
CA ILE A 97 -11.44 -2.53 1.29
C ILE A 97 -10.21 -2.99 0.52
N HIS A 98 -9.11 -2.24 0.59
CA HIS A 98 -7.88 -2.49 -0.14
C HIS A 98 -7.23 -3.84 0.21
N LEU A 99 -6.92 -4.07 1.50
CA LEU A 99 -6.12 -5.21 1.92
C LEU A 99 -6.80 -6.55 1.58
N PRO A 100 -8.11 -6.77 1.83
CA PRO A 100 -8.75 -8.05 1.47
C PRO A 100 -8.75 -8.34 -0.04
N ILE A 101 -8.92 -7.30 -0.87
CA ILE A 101 -8.88 -7.46 -2.33
C ILE A 101 -7.45 -7.78 -2.79
N SER A 102 -6.45 -7.05 -2.26
CA SER A 102 -5.04 -7.31 -2.55
C SER A 102 -4.62 -8.73 -2.16
N VAL A 103 -5.04 -9.22 -0.98
CA VAL A 103 -4.78 -10.62 -0.56
C VAL A 103 -5.43 -11.63 -1.51
N ALA A 104 -6.63 -11.36 -2.05
CA ALA A 104 -7.25 -12.23 -3.04
C ALA A 104 -6.46 -12.28 -4.36
N TYR A 105 -5.88 -11.15 -4.81
CA TYR A 105 -4.96 -11.15 -5.96
C TYR A 105 -3.65 -11.89 -5.65
N ALA A 106 -3.06 -11.67 -4.48
CA ALA A 106 -1.88 -12.40 -4.04
C ALA A 106 -2.09 -13.92 -4.07
N GLU A 107 -3.27 -14.40 -3.65
CA GLU A 107 -3.63 -15.81 -3.72
C GLU A 107 -3.68 -16.36 -5.15
N ARG A 108 -4.22 -15.59 -6.11
CA ARG A 108 -4.22 -15.95 -7.54
C ARG A 108 -2.80 -15.90 -8.13
N LEU A 109 -2.00 -14.92 -7.74
CA LEU A 109 -0.60 -14.80 -8.17
C LEU A 109 0.21 -16.01 -7.67
N CYS A 110 0.07 -16.42 -6.42
CA CYS A 110 0.73 -17.63 -5.93
C CYS A 110 0.30 -18.90 -6.67
N ALA A 111 -0.94 -18.97 -7.19
CA ALA A 111 -1.37 -20.09 -8.04
C ALA A 111 -0.69 -20.07 -9.43
N ALA A 112 -0.48 -18.88 -9.99
CA ALA A 112 0.25 -18.68 -11.26
C ALA A 112 1.77 -18.88 -11.11
N TYR A 113 2.30 -18.72 -9.89
CA TYR A 113 3.72 -18.83 -9.55
C TYR A 113 3.95 -19.81 -8.38
N PRO A 114 3.77 -21.13 -8.60
CA PRO A 114 3.83 -22.14 -7.54
C PRO A 114 5.21 -22.30 -6.88
N GLY A 115 6.25 -21.67 -7.41
CA GLY A 115 7.58 -21.63 -6.79
C GLY A 115 7.74 -20.59 -5.69
N ALA A 116 6.78 -19.66 -5.54
CA ALA A 116 6.80 -18.64 -4.49
C ALA A 116 6.38 -19.22 -3.14
N ASP A 117 6.97 -18.70 -2.05
CA ASP A 117 6.47 -18.94 -0.70
C ASP A 117 5.12 -18.25 -0.49
N ARG A 118 4.05 -19.02 -0.67
CA ARG A 118 2.67 -18.53 -0.60
C ARG A 118 2.33 -17.87 0.73
N GLU A 119 2.78 -18.42 1.85
CA GLU A 119 2.46 -17.88 3.16
C GLU A 119 3.12 -16.51 3.36
N LEU A 120 4.39 -16.40 2.96
CA LEU A 120 5.12 -15.12 2.98
C LEU A 120 4.43 -14.04 2.15
N VAL A 121 4.03 -14.35 0.90
CA VAL A 121 3.35 -13.38 0.03
C VAL A 121 2.05 -12.90 0.66
N LEU A 122 1.22 -13.82 1.15
CA LEU A 122 -0.09 -13.48 1.71
C LEU A 122 0.03 -12.68 3.01
N VAL A 123 0.95 -13.05 3.91
CA VAL A 123 1.18 -12.31 5.16
C VAL A 123 1.76 -10.92 4.88
N ALA A 124 2.73 -10.81 3.97
CA ALA A 124 3.29 -9.50 3.58
C ALA A 124 2.22 -8.62 2.91
N THR A 125 1.39 -9.19 2.02
CA THR A 125 0.28 -8.46 1.38
C THR A 125 -0.76 -7.98 2.40
N LEU A 126 -1.06 -8.76 3.44
CA LEU A 126 -1.99 -8.32 4.48
C LEU A 126 -1.42 -7.14 5.27
N LEU A 127 -0.10 -7.14 5.52
CA LEU A 127 0.54 -6.21 6.43
C LEU A 127 1.16 -4.95 5.78
N HIS A 128 1.44 -4.96 4.47
CA HIS A 128 2.24 -3.92 3.80
C HIS A 128 1.79 -2.50 4.12
N ASP A 129 0.47 -2.29 4.15
CA ASP A 129 -0.12 -0.97 4.29
C ASP A 129 -0.65 -0.66 5.70
N THR A 130 -0.36 -1.51 6.68
CA THR A 130 -0.78 -1.29 8.08
C THR A 130 -0.09 -0.09 8.71
N GLY A 131 1.10 0.28 8.25
CA GLY A 131 1.85 1.42 8.77
C GLY A 131 1.18 2.78 8.53
N TRP A 132 0.27 2.89 7.57
CA TRP A 132 -0.50 4.13 7.34
C TRP A 132 -1.33 4.54 8.55
N ALA A 133 -1.71 3.61 9.43
CA ALA A 133 -2.42 3.92 10.67
C ALA A 133 -1.55 4.57 11.75
N HIS A 134 -0.25 4.66 11.51
CA HIS A 134 0.73 5.21 12.45
C HIS A 134 1.45 6.45 11.91
N VAL A 135 1.00 6.98 10.76
CA VAL A 135 1.47 8.26 10.22
C VAL A 135 0.41 9.35 10.37
N ASP A 136 0.81 10.61 10.21
CA ASP A 136 -0.11 11.76 10.32
C ASP A 136 -1.16 11.73 9.20
N GLU A 137 -2.41 11.47 9.57
CA GLU A 137 -3.55 11.36 8.67
C GLU A 137 -3.77 12.60 7.79
N SER A 138 -3.47 13.79 8.31
CA SER A 138 -3.61 15.06 7.57
C SER A 138 -2.62 15.20 6.42
N ARG A 139 -1.53 14.43 6.48
CA ARG A 139 -0.44 14.39 5.50
C ARG A 139 -0.60 13.25 4.49
N ILE A 140 -1.42 12.24 4.78
CA ILE A 140 -1.58 11.05 3.92
C ILE A 140 -2.01 11.44 2.51
N LEU A 141 -3.13 12.17 2.37
CA LEU A 141 -3.64 12.54 1.05
C LEU A 141 -2.86 13.71 0.44
N SER A 142 -2.45 14.67 1.26
CA SER A 142 -1.78 15.90 0.80
C SER A 142 -0.35 15.66 0.34
N GLU A 143 0.39 14.71 0.94
CA GLU A 143 1.78 14.39 0.59
C GLU A 143 1.93 13.02 -0.07
N GLY A 144 1.16 12.01 0.38
CA GLY A 144 1.30 10.63 -0.09
C GLY A 144 0.72 10.37 -1.46
N PHE A 145 -0.21 11.19 -1.96
CA PHE A 145 -0.93 10.96 -3.23
C PHE A 145 -0.90 12.16 -4.19
N THR A 146 0.03 13.10 -3.99
CA THR A 146 0.27 14.25 -4.87
C THR A 146 1.74 14.31 -5.32
N GLY A 147 2.04 14.96 -6.45
CA GLY A 147 3.41 15.19 -6.91
C GLY A 147 4.23 13.91 -7.22
N ASP A 148 5.56 13.98 -7.02
CA ASP A 148 6.47 12.82 -7.06
C ASP A 148 6.35 12.01 -5.75
N TRP A 149 5.15 11.45 -5.54
CA TRP A 149 4.74 10.79 -4.31
C TRP A 149 5.68 9.65 -3.87
N ARG A 150 6.44 9.06 -4.80
CA ARG A 150 7.42 7.99 -4.51
C ARG A 150 8.58 8.46 -3.63
N LYS A 151 8.82 9.77 -3.56
CA LYS A 151 9.84 10.40 -2.71
C LYS A 151 9.26 11.08 -1.48
N ALA A 152 7.96 10.95 -1.23
CA ALA A 152 7.35 11.57 -0.08
C ALA A 152 7.85 10.86 1.19
N ALA A 153 8.39 11.63 2.14
CA ALA A 153 8.92 11.09 3.41
C ALA A 153 7.87 10.25 4.17
N ILE A 154 6.58 10.59 4.02
CA ILE A 154 5.48 9.81 4.61
C ILE A 154 5.37 8.39 4.07
N ARG A 155 5.93 8.10 2.88
CA ARG A 155 5.95 6.74 2.33
C ARG A 155 6.97 5.86 3.02
N TYR A 156 8.20 6.34 3.14
CA TYR A 156 9.22 5.67 3.94
C TYR A 156 8.75 5.44 5.39
N GLU A 157 8.10 6.44 5.98
CA GLU A 157 7.56 6.30 7.34
C GLU A 157 6.50 5.21 7.43
N HIS A 158 5.53 5.12 6.50
CA HIS A 158 4.53 4.05 6.59
C HIS A 158 5.15 2.67 6.35
N GLU A 159 6.17 2.53 5.50
CA GLU A 159 6.87 1.27 5.28
C GLU A 159 7.57 0.82 6.57
N HIS A 160 8.25 1.76 7.23
CA HIS A 160 8.88 1.53 8.53
C HIS A 160 7.84 1.13 9.59
N GLN A 161 6.75 1.89 9.73
CA GLN A 161 5.68 1.58 10.67
C GLN A 161 5.01 0.23 10.36
N GLY A 162 4.85 -0.15 9.09
CA GLY A 162 4.35 -1.46 8.69
C GLY A 162 5.26 -2.59 9.16
N CYS A 163 6.58 -2.39 9.11
CA CYS A 163 7.54 -3.33 9.68
C CYS A 163 7.41 -3.46 11.21
N LEU A 164 7.18 -2.35 11.92
CA LEU A 164 6.92 -2.37 13.37
C LEU A 164 5.63 -3.10 13.71
N VAL A 165 4.56 -2.92 12.93
CA VAL A 165 3.31 -3.68 13.07
C VAL A 165 3.57 -5.17 12.91
N ALA A 166 4.28 -5.58 11.86
CA ALA A 166 4.62 -6.99 11.61
C ALA A 166 5.37 -7.62 12.80
N ARG A 167 6.41 -6.94 13.29
CA ARG A 167 7.20 -7.40 14.46
C ARG A 167 6.38 -7.45 15.75
N ARG A 168 5.35 -6.62 15.89
CA ARG A 168 4.47 -6.62 17.05
C ARG A 168 3.47 -7.77 17.03
N VAL A 169 2.85 -8.05 15.88
CA VAL A 169 1.69 -8.97 15.81
C VAL A 169 2.07 -10.41 15.52
N LEU A 170 3.09 -10.65 14.68
CA LEU A 170 3.43 -11.99 14.21
C LEU A 170 3.98 -12.95 15.29
N PRO A 171 4.77 -12.51 16.29
CA PRO A 171 5.24 -13.42 17.34
C PRO A 171 4.09 -14.06 18.14
N GLY A 172 3.04 -13.29 18.43
CA GLY A 172 1.85 -13.77 19.14
C GLY A 172 1.02 -14.80 18.38
N LEU A 173 1.28 -14.93 17.07
CA LEU A 173 0.64 -15.90 16.18
C LEU A 173 1.54 -17.12 15.87
N GLY A 174 2.74 -17.18 16.45
CA GLY A 174 3.65 -18.31 16.35
C GLY A 174 4.63 -18.27 15.18
N TYR A 175 4.75 -17.14 14.47
CA TYR A 175 5.75 -16.97 13.42
C TYR A 175 7.16 -16.81 14.00
N SER A 176 8.16 -17.38 13.34
CA SER A 176 9.56 -17.26 13.75
C SER A 176 10.14 -15.89 13.42
N GLU A 177 11.17 -15.47 14.17
CA GLU A 177 11.91 -14.24 13.87
C GLU A 177 12.48 -14.22 12.43
N GLU A 178 12.87 -15.38 11.90
CA GLU A 178 13.33 -15.52 10.51
C GLU A 178 12.21 -15.17 9.51
N PHE A 179 11.01 -15.72 9.72
CA PHE A 179 9.86 -15.44 8.86
C PHE A 179 9.45 -13.96 8.96
N ILE A 180 9.43 -13.42 10.18
CA ILE A 180 9.14 -11.99 10.42
C ILE A 180 10.16 -11.12 9.69
N GLY A 181 11.44 -11.47 9.73
CA GLY A 181 12.50 -10.81 8.97
C GLY A 181 12.16 -10.74 7.48
N ARG A 182 11.83 -11.88 6.86
CA ARG A 182 11.43 -11.95 5.45
C ARG A 182 10.18 -11.12 5.13
N VAL A 183 9.19 -11.10 6.00
CA VAL A 183 8.00 -10.23 5.84
C VAL A 183 8.41 -8.76 5.86
N THR A 184 9.21 -8.34 6.85
CA THR A 184 9.64 -6.94 6.96
C THR A 184 10.52 -6.51 5.80
N GLU A 185 11.35 -7.39 5.23
CA GLU A 185 12.14 -7.08 4.03
C GLU A 185 11.28 -6.80 2.78
N ILE A 186 10.10 -7.43 2.69
CA ILE A 186 9.15 -7.17 1.61
C ILE A 186 8.41 -5.86 1.85
N ILE A 187 7.95 -5.61 3.09
CA ILE A 187 7.20 -4.38 3.44
C ILE A 187 8.11 -3.14 3.32
N ASP A 188 9.35 -3.23 3.79
CA ASP A 188 10.33 -2.17 3.72
C ASP A 188 10.69 -1.88 2.26
N GLY A 189 10.23 -0.74 1.75
CA GLY A 189 10.40 -0.32 0.37
C GLY A 189 9.38 -0.83 -0.64
N HIS A 190 8.25 -1.44 -0.24
CA HIS A 190 7.26 -1.95 -1.21
C HIS A 190 6.64 -0.87 -2.13
N ASP A 191 6.61 0.37 -1.66
CA ASP A 191 6.11 1.56 -2.34
C ASP A 191 7.25 2.41 -2.92
N THR A 192 8.36 2.54 -2.19
CA THR A 192 9.44 3.49 -2.50
C THR A 192 10.56 2.88 -3.35
N ARG A 193 10.85 1.58 -3.20
CA ARG A 193 11.86 0.87 -4.01
C ARG A 193 11.27 0.52 -5.37
N HIS A 194 12.00 0.82 -6.45
CA HIS A 194 11.55 0.56 -7.84
C HIS A 194 11.97 -0.81 -8.40
N VAL A 195 12.58 -1.66 -7.57
CA VAL A 195 13.02 -3.02 -7.92
C VAL A 195 12.49 -4.03 -6.90
N ALA A 196 12.25 -5.26 -7.36
CA ALA A 196 11.95 -6.38 -6.48
C ALA A 196 13.22 -7.17 -6.16
N TYR A 197 13.31 -7.72 -4.96
CA TYR A 197 14.44 -8.56 -4.53
C TYR A 197 14.16 -10.06 -4.56
N SER A 198 12.90 -10.47 -4.68
CA SER A 198 12.51 -11.88 -4.80
C SER A 198 11.21 -12.01 -5.57
N LEU A 199 10.83 -13.26 -5.87
CA LEU A 199 9.54 -13.54 -6.47
C LEU A 199 8.41 -13.11 -5.53
N GLU A 200 8.52 -13.37 -4.23
CA GLU A 200 7.50 -12.98 -3.24
C GLU A 200 7.33 -11.46 -3.13
N ASP A 201 8.44 -10.70 -3.17
CA ASP A 201 8.42 -9.23 -3.23
C ASP A 201 7.69 -8.75 -4.49
N ALA A 202 7.99 -9.36 -5.65
CA ALA A 202 7.30 -9.05 -6.90
C ALA A 202 5.80 -9.38 -6.86
N LEU A 203 5.40 -10.53 -6.31
CA LEU A 203 3.99 -10.94 -6.23
C LEU A 203 3.20 -10.04 -5.28
N MET A 204 3.78 -9.64 -4.15
CA MET A 204 3.14 -8.71 -3.21
C MET A 204 2.91 -7.34 -3.88
N ARG A 205 3.93 -6.80 -4.55
CA ARG A 205 3.84 -5.52 -5.28
C ARG A 205 2.82 -5.52 -6.41
N ASP A 206 2.71 -6.62 -7.13
CA ASP A 206 1.69 -6.79 -8.15
C ASP A 206 0.30 -6.93 -7.52
N ALA A 207 0.17 -7.58 -6.38
CA ALA A 207 -1.09 -7.68 -5.64
C ALA A 207 -1.58 -6.30 -5.15
N ASP A 208 -0.71 -5.48 -4.54
CA ASP A 208 -1.03 -4.09 -4.16
C ASP A 208 -1.38 -3.21 -5.37
N ARG A 209 -0.82 -3.45 -6.55
CA ARG A 209 -1.25 -2.73 -7.76
C ARG A 209 -2.58 -3.24 -8.30
N SER A 210 -2.82 -4.55 -8.21
CA SER A 210 -3.92 -5.22 -8.90
C SER A 210 -5.31 -4.83 -8.41
N TRP A 211 -5.49 -4.53 -7.12
CA TRP A 211 -6.81 -4.12 -6.60
C TRP A 211 -7.36 -2.85 -7.27
N ARG A 212 -6.46 -1.99 -7.78
CA ARG A 212 -6.81 -0.70 -8.41
C ARG A 212 -7.59 -0.86 -9.72
N PHE A 213 -7.54 -2.04 -10.36
CA PHE A 213 -8.17 -2.28 -11.67
C PHE A 213 -9.64 -2.73 -11.57
N ASP A 214 -10.07 -3.27 -10.42
CA ASP A 214 -11.50 -3.55 -10.17
C ASP A 214 -12.27 -2.26 -9.85
N ARG A 215 -13.59 -2.30 -10.03
CA ARG A 215 -14.50 -1.17 -9.76
C ARG A 215 -14.39 -0.59 -8.35
N ALA A 216 -14.14 -1.41 -7.33
CA ALA A 216 -13.96 -0.93 -5.96
C ALA A 216 -12.66 -0.12 -5.85
N GLY A 217 -11.59 -0.61 -6.48
CA GLY A 217 -10.31 0.07 -6.58
C GLY A 217 -10.39 1.39 -7.31
N ILE A 218 -11.02 1.41 -8.50
CA ILE A 218 -11.21 2.63 -9.27
C ILE A 218 -12.01 3.66 -8.46
N ALA A 219 -13.14 3.28 -7.86
CA ALA A 219 -13.98 4.22 -7.13
C ALA A 219 -13.27 4.82 -5.90
N LEU A 220 -12.50 4.01 -5.17
CA LEU A 220 -11.78 4.47 -3.99
C LEU A 220 -10.52 5.25 -4.36
N ALA A 221 -9.64 4.68 -5.18
CA ALA A 221 -8.35 5.27 -5.49
C ALA A 221 -8.45 6.52 -6.37
N SER A 222 -9.44 6.63 -7.27
CA SER A 222 -9.61 7.87 -8.06
C SER A 222 -9.89 9.07 -7.16
N SER A 223 -10.59 8.86 -6.02
CA SER A 223 -10.84 9.90 -5.03
C SER A 223 -9.55 10.41 -4.36
N TRP A 224 -8.58 9.52 -4.09
CA TRP A 224 -7.30 9.90 -3.50
C TRP A 224 -6.48 10.78 -4.44
N PHE A 225 -6.57 10.55 -5.74
CA PHE A 225 -5.85 11.33 -6.76
C PHE A 225 -6.66 12.52 -7.30
N THR A 226 -7.87 12.78 -6.78
CA THR A 226 -8.78 13.83 -7.29
C THR A 226 -9.02 13.68 -8.80
N MET A 227 -9.18 12.45 -9.27
CA MET A 227 -9.47 12.10 -10.67
C MET A 227 -10.89 11.55 -10.79
N ASP A 228 -11.55 11.85 -11.91
CA ASP A 228 -12.74 11.10 -12.29
C ASP A 228 -12.37 9.65 -12.69
N PRO A 229 -13.32 8.71 -12.66
CA PRO A 229 -13.06 7.30 -12.99
C PRO A 229 -12.50 7.06 -14.40
N ALA A 230 -12.85 7.88 -15.40
CA ALA A 230 -12.36 7.70 -16.76
C ALA A 230 -10.89 8.11 -16.87
N THR A 231 -10.53 9.28 -16.33
CA THR A 231 -9.14 9.73 -16.25
C THR A 231 -8.28 8.76 -15.44
N TYR A 232 -8.80 8.25 -14.31
CA TYR A 232 -8.08 7.28 -13.50
C TYR A 232 -7.88 5.93 -14.23
N ALA A 233 -8.89 5.44 -14.93
CA ALA A 233 -8.78 4.22 -15.74
C ALA A 233 -7.78 4.37 -16.90
N ASP A 234 -7.75 5.53 -17.56
CA ASP A 234 -6.74 5.82 -18.59
C ASP A 234 -5.32 5.79 -17.97
N ARG A 235 -5.13 6.38 -16.78
CA ARG A 235 -3.86 6.30 -16.03
C ARG A 235 -3.47 4.86 -15.66
N LEU A 236 -4.42 4.05 -15.20
CA LEU A 236 -4.15 2.63 -14.90
C LEU A 236 -3.62 1.91 -16.14
N ALA A 237 -4.19 2.16 -17.32
CA ALA A 237 -3.75 1.57 -18.58
C ALA A 237 -2.34 2.01 -18.99
N THR A 238 -2.05 3.30 -18.90
CA THR A 238 -0.83 3.89 -19.48
C THR A 238 0.36 3.92 -18.54
N GLU A 239 0.12 4.00 -17.23
CA GLU A 239 1.17 4.14 -16.21
C GLU A 239 1.30 2.88 -15.36
N ILE A 240 0.20 2.28 -14.90
CA ILE A 240 0.27 1.20 -13.90
C ILE A 240 0.42 -0.19 -14.52
N VAL A 241 -0.26 -0.51 -15.63
CA VAL A 241 -0.05 -1.80 -16.33
C VAL A 241 1.42 -2.01 -16.72
N PRO A 242 2.16 -1.02 -17.27
CA PRO A 242 3.59 -1.18 -17.56
C PRO A 242 4.49 -1.39 -16.34
N GLU A 243 4.04 -1.05 -15.14
CA GLU A 243 4.78 -1.28 -13.89
C GLU A 243 4.59 -2.69 -13.32
N LEU A 244 3.61 -3.46 -13.80
CA LEU A 244 3.35 -4.82 -13.31
C LEU A 244 4.51 -5.74 -13.68
N ILE A 245 4.97 -6.51 -12.69
CA ILE A 245 6.21 -7.28 -12.77
C ILE A 245 5.98 -8.64 -13.42
N THR A 246 4.79 -9.21 -13.22
CA THR A 246 4.43 -10.58 -13.60
C THR A 246 3.39 -10.65 -14.71
N ASP A 247 3.53 -11.63 -15.59
CA ASP A 247 2.62 -11.82 -16.73
C ASP A 247 1.18 -12.09 -16.26
N ALA A 248 1.03 -12.86 -15.17
CA ALA A 248 -0.28 -13.09 -14.57
C ALA A 248 -0.94 -11.80 -14.10
N ALA A 249 -0.20 -10.89 -13.45
CA ALA A 249 -0.73 -9.60 -13.02
C ALA A 249 -1.16 -8.74 -14.22
N VAL A 250 -0.35 -8.68 -15.29
CA VAL A 250 -0.71 -7.96 -16.52
C VAL A 250 -2.01 -8.50 -17.13
N GLN A 251 -2.16 -9.83 -17.20
CA GLN A 251 -3.37 -10.46 -17.72
C GLN A 251 -4.60 -10.17 -16.84
N MET A 252 -4.47 -10.26 -15.52
CA MET A 252 -5.53 -9.94 -14.57
C MET A 252 -5.95 -8.46 -14.69
N ALA A 253 -4.99 -7.55 -14.61
CA ALA A 253 -5.20 -6.11 -14.70
C ALA A 253 -5.87 -5.69 -16.02
N THR A 254 -5.43 -6.25 -17.15
CA THR A 254 -6.03 -5.97 -18.46
C THR A 254 -7.48 -6.45 -18.53
N ALA A 255 -7.77 -7.64 -17.99
CA ALA A 255 -9.12 -8.19 -17.97
C ALA A 255 -10.05 -7.39 -17.05
N ASP A 256 -9.58 -6.99 -15.86
CA ASP A 256 -10.33 -6.16 -14.93
C ASP A 256 -10.58 -4.76 -15.49
N LEU A 257 -9.56 -4.13 -16.09
CA LEU A 257 -9.71 -2.81 -16.70
C LEU A 257 -10.70 -2.82 -17.86
N ALA A 258 -10.71 -3.86 -18.69
CA ALA A 258 -11.70 -4.01 -19.75
C ALA A 258 -13.13 -4.12 -19.19
N ARG A 259 -13.34 -4.90 -18.13
CA ARG A 259 -14.63 -4.99 -17.44
C ARG A 259 -15.05 -3.66 -16.83
N SER A 260 -14.15 -3.02 -16.10
CA SER A 260 -14.38 -1.73 -15.44
C SER A 260 -14.71 -0.64 -16.45
N ASN A 261 -13.98 -0.55 -17.56
CA ASN A 261 -14.26 0.41 -18.63
C ASN A 261 -15.66 0.21 -19.24
N ALA A 262 -16.04 -1.04 -19.50
CA ALA A 262 -17.36 -1.37 -20.06
C ALA A 262 -18.51 -1.06 -19.08
N LEU A 263 -18.31 -1.36 -17.79
CA LEU A 263 -19.28 -1.17 -16.72
C LEU A 263 -19.48 0.32 -16.39
N LEU A 264 -18.38 1.02 -16.15
CA LEU A 264 -18.37 2.43 -15.73
C LEU A 264 -18.53 3.41 -16.91
N LYS A 265 -18.53 2.90 -18.15
CA LYS A 265 -18.66 3.70 -19.38
C LYS A 265 -17.58 4.78 -19.49
N THR A 266 -16.34 4.47 -19.09
CA THR A 266 -15.20 5.41 -19.11
C THR A 266 -14.84 5.89 -20.53
N GLY A 267 -15.25 5.17 -21.57
CA GLY A 267 -15.13 5.63 -22.96
C GLY A 267 -16.19 6.66 -23.40
N VAL A 268 -17.25 6.86 -22.61
CA VAL A 268 -18.41 7.71 -22.94
C VAL A 268 -18.56 8.87 -21.97
N LEU A 269 -18.36 8.64 -20.68
CA LEU A 269 -18.44 9.66 -19.63
C LEU A 269 -17.05 10.29 -19.44
N ARG A 270 -16.77 11.37 -20.16
CA ARG A 270 -15.50 12.13 -20.14
C ARG A 270 -15.77 13.63 -20.18
#